data_AF-A0A1U6GPD9-F1
#
_entry.id   AF-A0A1U6GPD9-F1
#
_cell.length_a   1.000
_cell.length_b   1.000
_cell.length_c   1.000
_cell.angle_alpha   90.00
_cell.angle_beta   90.00
_cell.angle_gamma   90.00
#
_symmetry.space_group_name_H-M   'P 1'
#
loop_
_entity.id
_entity.type
_entity.pdbx_description
1 polymer ?
#
loop_
_entity_poly.entity_id
_entity_poly.type
_entity_poly.pdbx_seq_one_letter_code
_entity_poly.pdbx_strand_id
1 'polypeptide(L)'
;MILNRLTLSLLLAISLPAALVGCQSNIAKDNSIPTNSTVTGFSTSAPISYQPIIKTEKLEEEIVVVANETANEATTLQWASNYHWQLTQVKDKKNNAINIDTDTPITLEIAPSSLSLSQGCQHFSIDFGWMDAPPFEYGSDLRKKPFDCKNTPNDKMGKGDIEALFPKNGILKLGITLSAVAKNEPDNTQMAPKNLMVKIENGNTLMFTGKSIAFKKPTGLPIDKALLERYDWELKSAVRNTFDGNGKVISRQSIGHFYHPEFPVSLRFRGYDDSQYAFFSSSCNGICGPYILMKDYTLLVGSGPQTMMGCGVTGNRIENELSKLVSNSKSTLSLSLQPSYPSEAQSKNQTDFPRYNLLQTMASGETLVWQNEIKETP
;
A
#
# COMPACT_ATOMS: atom_id res chain seq x y z
N MET A 1 -6.47 43.22 54.19
CA MET A 1 -7.32 42.11 54.65
C MET A 1 -8.35 41.81 53.57
N ILE A 2 -8.19 40.66 52.92
CA ILE A 2 -9.19 39.71 52.42
C ILE A 2 -10.56 40.28 51.97
N LEU A 3 -10.85 40.15 50.66
CA LEU A 3 -12.17 39.70 50.22
C LEU A 3 -12.06 38.85 48.94
N ASN A 4 -12.56 37.62 49.02
CA ASN A 4 -12.61 36.55 48.02
C ASN A 4 -13.30 37.00 46.72
N ARG A 5 -12.69 36.84 45.54
CA ARG A 5 -12.75 35.65 44.65
C ARG A 5 -14.15 35.04 44.46
N LEU A 6 -14.83 35.42 43.37
CA LEU A 6 -15.52 34.51 42.44
C LEU A 6 -16.10 35.30 41.25
N THR A 7 -15.36 35.37 40.15
CA THR A 7 -15.91 35.72 38.82
C THR A 7 -15.25 34.86 37.75
N LEU A 8 -15.96 33.78 37.42
CA LEU A 8 -16.19 33.22 36.09
C LEU A 8 -15.12 33.52 35.03
N SER A 9 -14.12 32.64 34.89
CA SER A 9 -13.30 32.54 33.67
C SER A 9 -13.88 31.45 32.79
N LEU A 10 -14.79 31.85 31.91
CA LEU A 10 -15.23 31.07 30.76
C LEU A 10 -14.16 31.23 29.67
N LEU A 11 -13.15 30.35 29.66
CA LEU A 11 -12.24 30.20 28.52
C LEU A 11 -12.63 28.92 27.79
N LEU A 12 -13.12 29.13 26.57
CA LEU A 12 -13.53 28.12 25.62
C LEU A 12 -12.42 27.07 25.44
N ALA A 13 -12.67 25.88 25.96
CA ALA A 13 -12.13 24.66 25.39
C ALA A 13 -12.76 24.51 24.01
N ILE A 14 -12.10 25.03 22.98
CA ILE A 14 -12.40 24.65 21.60
C ILE A 14 -11.87 23.23 21.46
N SER A 15 -12.72 22.28 21.81
CA SER A 15 -12.60 20.89 21.42
C SER A 15 -12.68 20.84 19.90
N LEU A 16 -11.53 20.85 19.24
CA LEU A 16 -11.40 20.36 17.88
C LEU A 16 -11.82 18.89 17.90
N PRO A 17 -12.80 18.46 17.08
CA PRO A 17 -13.02 17.05 16.84
C PRO A 17 -11.88 16.55 15.95
N ALA A 18 -10.72 16.26 16.56
CA ALA A 18 -9.81 15.29 15.98
C ALA A 18 -10.54 13.96 16.08
N ALA A 19 -11.23 13.57 15.00
CA ALA A 19 -11.72 12.22 14.85
C ALA A 19 -10.49 11.30 14.90
N LEU A 20 -10.25 10.72 16.06
CA LEU A 20 -9.39 9.56 16.25
C LEU A 20 -10.04 8.40 15.48
N VAL A 21 -9.87 8.40 14.16
CA VAL A 21 -10.20 7.27 13.29
C VAL A 21 -9.05 6.28 13.43
N GLY A 22 -8.93 5.67 14.62
CA GLY A 22 -8.12 4.46 14.78
C GLY A 22 -8.76 3.33 13.95
N CYS A 23 -8.01 2.27 13.64
CA CYS A 23 -8.55 1.07 12.98
C CYS A 23 -9.58 0.35 13.90
N GLN A 24 -10.72 0.99 14.23
CA GLN A 24 -11.78 0.40 15.02
C GLN A 24 -12.54 -0.59 14.15
N SER A 25 -12.34 -1.86 14.44
CA SER A 25 -13.23 -2.94 14.05
C SER A 25 -14.58 -2.74 14.73
N ASN A 26 -15.52 -2.08 14.05
CA ASN A 26 -16.93 -2.13 14.47
C ASN A 26 -17.45 -3.54 14.21
N ILE A 27 -17.45 -4.38 15.25
CA ILE A 27 -18.26 -5.59 15.30
C ILE A 27 -19.11 -5.46 16.57
N ALA A 28 -20.38 -5.06 16.40
CA ALA A 28 -21.38 -5.27 17.42
C ALA A 28 -21.68 -6.77 17.49
N LYS A 29 -21.17 -7.47 18.51
CA LYS A 29 -21.62 -8.82 18.83
C LYS A 29 -22.80 -8.72 19.79
N ASP A 30 -23.96 -9.10 19.28
CA ASP A 30 -25.14 -9.37 20.11
C ASP A 30 -24.87 -10.67 20.91
N ASN A 31 -24.81 -10.54 22.23
CA ASN A 31 -24.58 -11.65 23.13
C ASN A 31 -25.89 -12.40 23.38
N SER A 32 -26.04 -13.60 22.81
CA SER A 32 -26.87 -14.63 23.43
C SER A 32 -26.26 -16.01 23.24
N ILE A 33 -25.69 -16.51 24.34
CA ILE A 33 -25.34 -17.92 24.54
C ILE A 33 -26.63 -18.65 24.95
N PRO A 34 -26.86 -19.88 24.47
CA PRO A 34 -26.96 -20.98 25.42
C PRO A 34 -25.99 -22.12 25.09
N THR A 35 -25.27 -22.50 26.14
CA THR A 35 -24.53 -23.74 26.35
C THR A 35 -25.26 -24.99 25.85
N ASN A 36 -24.56 -25.83 25.10
CA ASN A 36 -24.35 -27.24 25.47
C ASN A 36 -23.18 -27.86 24.69
N SER A 37 -22.26 -28.48 25.44
CA SER A 37 -21.12 -29.26 24.98
C SER A 37 -21.55 -30.60 24.36
N THR A 38 -20.84 -31.03 23.32
CA THR A 38 -20.14 -32.33 23.29
C THR A 38 -19.09 -32.35 22.19
N VAL A 39 -17.85 -32.58 22.61
CA VAL A 39 -16.70 -32.87 21.76
C VAL A 39 -16.78 -34.33 21.33
N THR A 40 -16.78 -34.59 20.02
CA THR A 40 -16.21 -35.81 19.41
C THR A 40 -16.06 -35.63 17.90
N GLY A 41 -14.88 -35.98 17.37
CA GLY A 41 -14.80 -36.64 16.06
C GLY A 41 -14.12 -35.87 14.93
N PHE A 42 -12.82 -36.11 14.78
CA PHE A 42 -12.05 -36.18 13.51
C PHE A 42 -12.41 -35.19 12.39
N SER A 43 -11.60 -34.14 12.25
CA SER A 43 -11.52 -33.36 11.01
C SER A 43 -10.56 -34.05 10.04
N THR A 44 -11.10 -34.84 9.11
CA THR A 44 -10.38 -35.21 7.89
C THR A 44 -10.45 -34.03 6.92
N SER A 45 -9.49 -33.12 7.00
CA SER A 45 -9.29 -32.07 6.00
C SER A 45 -8.66 -32.68 4.75
N ALA A 46 -9.52 -33.13 3.83
CA ALA A 46 -9.11 -33.40 2.46
C ALA A 46 -8.64 -32.07 1.82
N PRO A 47 -7.46 -32.01 1.17
CA PRO A 47 -7.01 -30.81 0.49
C PRO A 47 -7.90 -30.59 -0.74
N ILE A 48 -8.67 -29.50 -0.74
CA ILE A 48 -9.40 -29.06 -1.93
C ILE A 48 -8.36 -28.52 -2.92
N SER A 49 -7.98 -29.36 -3.87
CA SER A 49 -7.11 -29.01 -5.00
C SER A 49 -7.86 -28.10 -5.98
N TYR A 50 -7.84 -26.79 -5.73
CA TYR A 50 -8.14 -25.81 -6.78
C TYR A 50 -6.89 -25.63 -7.65
N GLN A 51 -6.85 -26.30 -8.81
CA GLN A 51 -5.95 -25.91 -9.88
C GLN A 51 -6.62 -24.80 -10.69
N PRO A 52 -6.14 -23.55 -10.65
CA PRO A 52 -6.48 -22.59 -11.69
C PRO A 52 -5.86 -23.09 -13.00
N ILE A 53 -6.71 -23.38 -13.99
CA ILE A 53 -6.29 -23.68 -15.36
C ILE A 53 -5.74 -22.37 -15.93
N ILE A 54 -4.41 -22.21 -15.90
CA ILE A 54 -3.74 -21.11 -16.59
C ILE A 54 -3.69 -21.52 -18.08
N LYS A 55 -4.62 -21.00 -18.88
CA LYS A 55 -4.47 -21.04 -20.35
C LYS A 55 -3.40 -20.03 -20.73
N THR A 56 -2.27 -20.52 -21.22
CA THR A 56 -1.20 -19.70 -21.80
C THR A 56 -1.55 -19.41 -23.25
N GLU A 57 -2.43 -18.44 -23.51
CA GLU A 57 -2.54 -17.86 -24.84
C GLU A 57 -1.43 -16.81 -25.00
N LYS A 58 -0.64 -16.93 -26.08
CA LYS A 58 0.28 -15.86 -26.51
C LYS A 58 -0.56 -14.66 -26.89
N LEU A 59 -0.68 -13.68 -26.01
CA LEU A 59 -1.20 -12.36 -26.34
C LEU A 59 -0.08 -11.47 -26.86
N GLU A 60 -0.34 -10.80 -27.97
CA GLU A 60 0.47 -9.72 -28.50
C GLU A 60 0.62 -8.60 -27.47
N GLU A 61 1.83 -8.04 -27.38
CA GLU A 61 2.25 -7.09 -26.35
C GLU A 61 1.63 -5.71 -26.61
N GLU A 62 0.46 -5.44 -26.03
CA GLU A 62 -0.16 -4.11 -26.06
C GLU A 62 0.30 -3.29 -24.83
N ILE A 63 1.04 -2.19 -25.08
CA ILE A 63 1.49 -1.26 -24.05
C ILE A 63 0.35 -0.29 -23.74
N VAL A 64 -0.11 -0.27 -22.48
CA VAL A 64 -1.14 0.68 -22.04
C VAL A 64 -0.49 2.02 -21.72
N VAL A 65 -0.91 3.08 -22.42
CA VAL A 65 -0.41 4.46 -22.23
C VAL A 65 -1.40 5.26 -21.38
N VAL A 66 -0.91 5.94 -20.36
CA VAL A 66 -1.73 6.72 -19.43
C VAL A 66 -2.02 8.11 -20.01
N ALA A 67 -3.31 8.46 -20.11
CA ALA A 67 -3.73 9.80 -20.52
C ALA A 67 -3.41 10.83 -19.42
N ASN A 68 -3.42 12.13 -19.77
CA ASN A 68 -3.18 13.26 -18.86
C ASN A 68 -4.29 13.39 -17.80
N GLU A 69 -4.31 12.49 -16.82
CA GLU A 69 -5.12 12.58 -15.62
C GLU A 69 -4.45 13.63 -14.67
N THR A 70 -5.10 14.77 -14.40
CA THR A 70 -4.59 15.84 -13.52
C THR A 70 -4.46 15.34 -12.08
N ALA A 71 -3.23 15.28 -11.55
CA ALA A 71 -2.98 14.96 -10.15
C ALA A 71 -3.52 16.07 -9.23
N ASN A 72 -4.28 15.69 -8.20
CA ASN A 72 -4.53 16.53 -7.03
C ASN A 72 -3.56 16.14 -5.90
N GLU A 73 -3.52 16.91 -4.81
CA GLU A 73 -2.62 16.63 -3.67
C GLU A 73 -2.76 15.19 -3.15
N ALA A 74 -3.99 14.72 -2.93
CA ALA A 74 -4.32 13.38 -2.44
C ALA A 74 -3.88 12.21 -3.36
N THR A 75 -3.73 12.46 -4.67
CA THR A 75 -3.32 11.43 -5.64
C THR A 75 -1.90 11.64 -6.15
N THR A 76 -1.16 12.62 -5.62
CA THR A 76 0.17 12.98 -6.12
C THR A 76 1.14 11.81 -6.04
N LEU A 77 1.15 11.04 -4.95
CA LEU A 77 2.00 9.86 -4.83
C LEU A 77 1.55 8.73 -5.76
N GLN A 78 0.25 8.47 -5.86
CA GLN A 78 -0.29 7.49 -6.82
C GLN A 78 0.13 7.83 -8.24
N TRP A 79 0.05 9.10 -8.62
CA TRP A 79 0.50 9.59 -9.92
C TRP A 79 2.00 9.44 -10.12
N ALA A 80 2.78 9.76 -9.08
CA ALA A 80 4.22 9.71 -9.15
C ALA A 80 4.77 8.27 -9.17
N SER A 81 4.09 7.29 -8.57
CA SER A 81 4.50 5.88 -8.61
C SER A 81 4.50 5.26 -10.03
N ASN A 82 3.91 5.92 -11.03
CA ASN A 82 3.91 5.46 -12.43
C ASN A 82 5.14 5.91 -13.24
N TYR A 83 6.17 6.46 -12.59
CA TYR A 83 7.36 6.99 -13.26
C TYR A 83 8.64 6.48 -12.59
N HIS A 84 9.68 6.31 -13.41
CA HIS A 84 11.05 6.23 -12.94
C HIS A 84 11.59 7.65 -12.76
N TRP A 85 12.00 7.99 -11.54
CA TRP A 85 12.48 9.32 -11.19
C TRP A 85 13.99 9.38 -11.09
N GLN A 86 14.55 10.42 -11.70
CA GLN A 86 15.97 10.75 -11.60
C GLN A 86 16.12 12.19 -11.13
N LEU A 87 16.98 12.42 -10.13
CA LEU A 87 17.29 13.75 -9.64
C LEU A 87 18.06 14.52 -10.72
N THR A 88 17.57 15.70 -11.08
CA THR A 88 18.16 16.54 -12.13
C THR A 88 18.60 17.90 -11.62
N GLN A 89 18.00 18.39 -10.54
CA GLN A 89 18.37 19.68 -9.96
C GLN A 89 18.16 19.66 -8.44
N VAL A 90 19.08 20.33 -7.74
CA VAL A 90 18.95 20.63 -6.31
C VAL A 90 19.09 22.14 -6.12
N LYS A 91 18.22 22.70 -5.29
CA LYS A 91 18.32 24.09 -4.84
C LYS A 91 18.45 24.15 -3.34
N ASP A 92 19.32 25.01 -2.84
CA ASP A 92 19.43 25.28 -1.41
C ASP A 92 18.20 26.06 -0.90
N LYS A 93 18.12 26.26 0.42
CA LYS A 93 17.06 27.05 1.06
C LYS A 93 16.97 28.52 0.61
N LYS A 94 18.04 29.04 -0.02
CA LYS A 94 18.11 30.38 -0.61
C LYS A 94 17.85 30.37 -2.12
N ASN A 95 17.40 29.24 -2.67
CA ASN A 95 17.11 29.01 -4.08
C ASN A 95 18.35 29.03 -4.99
N ASN A 96 19.57 28.89 -4.44
CA ASN A 96 20.78 28.73 -5.24
C ASN A 96 20.91 27.29 -5.72
N ALA A 97 21.36 27.10 -6.96
CA ALA A 97 21.63 25.77 -7.49
C ALA A 97 22.80 25.11 -6.73
N ILE A 98 22.61 23.85 -6.33
CA ILE A 98 23.65 22.97 -5.80
C ILE A 98 24.10 22.05 -6.93
N ASN A 99 25.41 22.00 -7.18
CA ASN A 99 25.97 21.04 -8.13
C ASN A 99 25.83 19.63 -7.57
N ILE A 100 25.19 18.76 -8.34
CA ILE A 100 25.07 17.33 -8.05
C ILE A 100 25.95 16.54 -9.00
N ASP A 101 26.46 15.41 -8.53
CA ASP A 101 27.15 14.45 -9.38
C ASP A 101 26.14 13.82 -10.34
N THR A 102 26.41 13.93 -11.65
CA THR A 102 25.57 13.36 -12.71
C THR A 102 26.11 12.04 -13.24
N ASP A 103 27.36 11.68 -12.92
CA ASP A 103 27.98 10.44 -13.39
C ASP A 103 27.35 9.23 -12.69
N THR A 104 26.92 9.42 -11.44
CA THR A 104 26.15 8.44 -10.67
C THR A 104 24.80 9.04 -10.27
N PRO A 105 23.76 8.91 -11.10
CA PRO A 105 22.49 9.61 -10.87
C PRO A 105 21.78 9.08 -9.62
N ILE A 106 21.15 10.00 -8.88
CA ILE A 106 20.28 9.66 -7.76
C ILE A 106 18.88 9.34 -8.30
N THR A 107 18.38 8.15 -8.02
CA THR A 107 17.03 7.73 -8.37
C THR A 107 16.09 7.80 -7.17
N LEU A 108 14.79 7.89 -7.45
CA LEU A 108 13.75 7.93 -6.43
C LEU A 108 12.66 6.87 -6.75
N GLU A 109 12.40 6.02 -5.77
CA GLU A 109 11.23 5.13 -5.75
C GLU A 109 10.20 5.67 -4.76
N ILE A 110 8.92 5.54 -5.12
CA ILE A 110 7.79 6.08 -4.37
C ILE A 110 6.87 4.95 -3.96
N ALA A 111 6.66 4.83 -2.65
CA ALA A 111 5.71 3.92 -2.03
C ALA A 111 4.68 4.72 -1.21
N PRO A 112 3.53 4.12 -0.85
CA PRO A 112 2.47 4.83 -0.12
C PRO A 112 2.92 5.45 1.20
N SER A 113 3.86 4.81 1.92
CA SER A 113 4.36 5.27 3.23
C SER A 113 5.86 5.61 3.23
N SER A 114 6.51 5.69 2.06
CA SER A 114 7.94 6.02 2.02
C SER A 114 8.45 6.51 0.68
N LEU A 115 9.57 7.23 0.73
CA LEU A 115 10.43 7.54 -0.41
C LEU A 115 11.74 6.79 -0.26
N SER A 116 12.22 6.16 -1.33
CA SER A 116 13.52 5.49 -1.34
C SER A 116 14.44 6.16 -2.35
N LEU A 117 15.58 6.65 -1.87
CA LEU A 117 16.62 7.26 -2.70
C LEU A 117 17.76 6.27 -2.89
N SER A 118 18.24 6.12 -4.12
CA SER A 118 19.36 5.25 -4.44
C SER A 118 20.40 5.95 -5.29
N GLN A 119 21.67 5.71 -5.01
CA GLN A 119 22.80 6.22 -5.80
C GLN A 119 23.93 5.19 -5.79
N GLY A 120 24.15 4.54 -6.93
CA GLY A 120 25.03 3.37 -6.98
C GLY A 120 24.60 2.34 -5.93
N CYS A 121 25.47 2.08 -4.96
CA CYS A 121 25.22 1.13 -3.87
C CYS A 121 24.63 1.77 -2.59
N GLN A 122 24.52 3.10 -2.53
CA GLN A 122 24.00 3.81 -1.37
C GLN A 122 22.48 3.93 -1.44
N HIS A 123 21.79 3.37 -0.45
CA HIS A 123 20.33 3.43 -0.35
C HIS A 123 19.90 4.15 0.92
N PHE A 124 18.89 5.01 0.79
CA PHE A 124 18.26 5.71 1.89
C PHE A 124 16.74 5.60 1.77
N SER A 125 16.03 5.53 2.90
CA SER A 125 14.58 5.70 2.91
C SER A 125 14.18 6.89 3.78
N ILE A 126 13.08 7.51 3.39
CA ILE A 126 12.35 8.47 4.20
C ILE A 126 11.00 7.81 4.43
N ASP A 127 10.79 7.30 5.64
CA ASP A 127 9.54 6.65 6.03
C ASP A 127 8.60 7.74 6.54
N PHE A 128 7.39 7.82 5.98
CA PHE A 128 6.37 8.74 6.47
C PHE A 128 5.84 8.24 7.81
N GLY A 129 5.64 9.18 8.75
CA GLY A 129 5.03 8.89 10.05
C GLY A 129 3.67 8.19 9.91
N TRP A 130 3.27 7.48 10.97
CA TRP A 130 2.05 6.67 10.97
C TRP A 130 0.82 7.49 10.58
N MET A 131 0.03 6.92 9.67
CA MET A 131 -1.29 7.35 9.18
C MET A 131 -1.38 8.23 7.93
N ASP A 132 -0.36 8.90 7.42
CA ASP A 132 -0.60 9.87 6.34
C ASP A 132 0.34 9.73 5.14
N ALA A 133 -0.25 9.61 3.95
CA ALA A 133 0.45 9.91 2.70
C ALA A 133 0.49 11.44 2.53
N PRO A 134 1.61 12.04 2.06
CA PRO A 134 1.74 13.47 1.76
C PRO A 134 0.49 14.08 1.10
N PRO A 135 0.11 15.33 1.44
CA PRO A 135 0.95 16.37 2.04
C PRO A 135 0.65 16.66 3.54
N PHE A 136 1.54 16.32 4.49
CA PHE A 136 1.31 16.61 5.92
C PHE A 136 2.57 17.04 6.70
N GLU A 137 2.35 17.64 7.88
CA GLU A 137 3.38 18.24 8.75
C GLU A 137 4.17 17.24 9.63
N TYR A 138 3.88 15.94 9.57
CA TYR A 138 4.42 14.98 10.54
C TYR A 138 5.70 14.28 10.11
N GLY A 139 6.37 13.76 11.12
CA GLY A 139 7.80 13.55 11.04
C GLY A 139 8.22 12.39 10.17
N SER A 140 9.20 12.67 9.31
CA SER A 140 9.96 11.65 8.60
C SER A 140 11.45 11.77 8.94
N ASP A 141 12.17 10.66 8.98
CA ASP A 141 13.62 10.67 9.17
C ASP A 141 14.29 10.03 7.96
N LEU A 142 15.42 10.60 7.53
CA LEU A 142 16.27 9.96 6.55
C LEU A 142 17.00 8.79 7.23
N ARG A 143 16.81 7.59 6.72
CA ARG A 143 17.42 6.36 7.24
C ARG A 143 18.29 5.73 6.19
N LYS A 144 19.57 5.53 6.53
CA LYS A 144 20.49 4.74 5.71
C LYS A 144 20.07 3.27 5.72
N LYS A 145 19.97 2.66 4.54
CA LYS A 145 19.70 1.22 4.36
C LYS A 145 21.02 0.48 4.10
N PRO A 146 21.05 -0.85 4.29
CA PRO A 146 22.22 -1.66 3.95
C PRO A 146 22.64 -1.47 2.50
N PHE A 147 23.95 -1.45 2.24
CA PHE A 147 24.50 -1.45 0.90
C PHE A 147 24.24 -2.80 0.21
N ASP A 148 23.99 -2.77 -1.09
CA ASP A 148 23.77 -3.97 -1.93
C ASP A 148 25.06 -4.53 -2.57
N CYS A 149 26.08 -3.68 -2.72
CA CYS A 149 27.37 -4.06 -3.27
C CYS A 149 28.27 -4.80 -2.27
N LYS A 150 28.79 -5.95 -2.67
CA LYS A 150 29.86 -6.64 -1.94
C LYS A 150 31.20 -5.93 -2.19
N ASN A 151 31.82 -5.40 -1.13
CA ASN A 151 33.21 -4.91 -1.09
C ASN A 151 33.52 -3.52 -1.70
N THR A 152 32.65 -2.52 -1.57
CA THR A 152 33.03 -1.15 -1.95
C THR A 152 33.67 -0.41 -0.75
N PRO A 153 34.92 0.09 -0.85
CA PRO A 153 35.50 0.94 0.19
C PRO A 153 34.72 2.26 0.31
N ASN A 154 34.44 2.71 1.53
CA ASN A 154 33.74 3.96 1.84
C ASN A 154 34.40 5.22 1.21
N ASP A 155 35.67 5.15 0.82
CA ASP A 155 36.49 6.34 0.57
C ASP A 155 36.47 6.88 -0.87
N LYS A 156 35.64 6.32 -1.76
CA LYS A 156 35.36 6.91 -3.09
C LYS A 156 34.01 7.65 -3.17
N MET A 157 33.45 8.02 -2.01
CA MET A 157 32.28 8.89 -1.90
C MET A 157 32.63 10.32 -2.34
N GLY A 158 32.27 10.66 -3.59
CA GLY A 158 32.35 12.03 -4.11
C GLY A 158 31.36 12.98 -3.44
N LYS A 159 31.48 14.28 -3.72
CA LYS A 159 30.67 15.41 -3.17
C LYS A 159 29.15 15.37 -3.50
N GLY A 160 28.61 14.21 -3.89
CA GLY A 160 27.22 14.00 -4.29
C GLY A 160 26.44 13.00 -3.42
N ASP A 161 26.90 12.74 -2.19
CA ASP A 161 26.26 11.82 -1.25
C ASP A 161 24.82 12.26 -0.91
N ILE A 162 23.85 11.35 -1.05
CA ILE A 162 22.43 11.57 -0.73
C ILE A 162 22.29 12.20 0.66
N GLU A 163 23.05 11.74 1.65
CA GLU A 163 22.98 12.25 3.03
C GLU A 163 23.25 13.76 3.12
N ALA A 164 24.15 14.29 2.28
CA ALA A 164 24.49 15.72 2.27
C ALA A 164 23.35 16.60 1.72
N LEU A 165 22.36 16.02 1.03
CA LEU A 165 21.21 16.74 0.50
C LEU A 165 20.14 17.02 1.55
N PHE A 166 20.23 16.41 2.73
CA PHE A 166 19.26 16.54 3.81
C PHE A 166 19.87 17.26 5.03
N PRO A 167 19.04 17.97 5.82
CA PRO A 167 19.52 18.57 7.06
C PRO A 167 20.06 17.51 8.02
N LYS A 168 21.18 17.82 8.68
CA LYS A 168 21.78 16.93 9.67
C LYS A 168 20.97 16.97 10.96
N ASN A 169 20.43 15.80 11.33
CA ASN A 169 19.62 15.57 12.53
C ASN A 169 18.28 16.32 12.52
N GLY A 170 17.22 15.60 12.90
CA GLY A 170 15.90 16.16 13.12
C GLY A 170 14.88 15.69 12.11
N ILE A 171 13.65 16.06 12.42
CA ILE A 171 12.46 15.63 11.73
C ILE A 171 12.38 16.35 10.37
N LEU A 172 12.33 15.58 9.30
CA LEU A 172 12.03 16.06 7.96
C LEU A 172 10.53 16.27 7.79
N LYS A 173 10.18 17.47 7.32
CA LYS A 173 8.86 17.78 6.79
C LYS A 173 8.99 18.00 5.29
N LEU A 174 8.14 17.30 4.53
CA LEU A 174 8.24 17.22 3.08
C LEU A 174 6.98 17.78 2.42
N GLY A 175 7.17 18.74 1.52
CA GLY A 175 6.15 19.11 0.53
C GLY A 175 6.46 18.41 -0.79
N ILE A 176 5.52 17.64 -1.31
CA ILE A 176 5.67 16.94 -2.60
C ILE A 176 4.68 17.50 -3.59
N THR A 177 5.17 17.97 -4.73
CA THR A 177 4.34 18.53 -5.79
C THR A 177 4.74 17.97 -7.14
N LEU A 178 3.74 17.56 -7.92
CA LEU A 178 3.93 17.11 -9.30
C LEU A 178 3.62 18.27 -10.26
N SER A 179 4.45 18.46 -11.27
CA SER A 179 4.24 19.48 -12.31
C SER A 179 4.55 18.91 -13.69
N ALA A 180 3.81 19.39 -14.70
CA ALA A 180 4.13 19.08 -16.09
C ALA A 180 5.47 19.72 -16.48
N VAL A 181 6.30 19.01 -17.24
CA VAL A 181 7.41 19.66 -17.95
C VAL A 181 6.79 20.49 -19.06
N ALA A 182 7.14 21.77 -19.15
CA ALA A 182 6.70 22.63 -20.24
C ALA A 182 7.11 21.98 -21.58
N LYS A 183 6.12 21.60 -22.41
CA LYS A 183 6.36 21.04 -23.74
C LYS A 183 6.95 22.12 -24.63
N ASN A 184 8.09 21.85 -25.27
CA ASN A 184 8.55 22.62 -26.42
C ASN A 184 7.98 22.10 -27.76
N GLU A 185 7.27 20.96 -27.80
CA GLU A 185 6.62 20.47 -29.02
C GLU A 185 5.30 19.71 -28.75
N PRO A 186 4.33 19.76 -29.68
CA PRO A 186 3.02 19.14 -29.52
C PRO A 186 3.07 17.68 -29.94
N ASP A 187 3.76 16.81 -29.17
CA ASP A 187 3.69 15.39 -29.48
C ASP A 187 2.46 14.73 -28.81
N ASN A 188 1.71 14.01 -29.63
CA ASN A 188 0.41 13.44 -29.35
C ASN A 188 0.54 12.22 -28.40
N THR A 189 -0.29 12.16 -27.37
CA THR A 189 -0.65 10.96 -26.58
C THR A 189 0.41 10.15 -25.82
N GLN A 190 1.71 10.47 -25.83
CA GLN A 190 2.66 9.88 -24.87
C GLN A 190 2.62 10.59 -23.51
N MET A 191 2.75 9.83 -22.41
CA MET A 191 2.96 10.38 -21.06
C MET A 191 4.13 11.36 -21.11
N ALA A 192 3.81 12.66 -21.07
CA ALA A 192 4.84 13.69 -21.12
C ALA A 192 5.74 13.55 -19.89
N PRO A 193 7.07 13.74 -20.03
CA PRO A 193 7.95 13.87 -18.88
C PRO A 193 7.34 14.81 -17.84
N LYS A 194 7.43 14.41 -16.58
CA LYS A 194 6.95 15.19 -15.44
C LYS A 194 8.13 15.59 -14.57
N ASN A 195 7.96 16.70 -13.86
CA ASN A 195 8.85 17.08 -12.79
C ASN A 195 8.16 16.80 -11.46
N LEU A 196 8.85 16.09 -10.58
CA LEU A 196 8.46 15.94 -9.19
C LEU A 196 9.38 16.81 -8.36
N MET A 197 8.79 17.68 -7.56
CA MET A 197 9.52 18.52 -6.62
C MET A 197 9.27 18.03 -5.21
N VAL A 198 10.36 17.73 -4.49
CA VAL A 198 10.35 17.40 -3.06
C VAL A 198 11.01 18.55 -2.32
N LYS A 199 10.21 19.34 -1.61
CA LYS A 199 10.66 20.47 -0.81
C LYS A 199 10.81 20.04 0.64
N ILE A 200 12.03 20.16 1.17
CA ILE A 200 12.32 19.90 2.58
C ILE A 200 12.15 21.20 3.36
N GLU A 201 11.32 21.21 4.41
CA GLU A 201 11.16 22.39 5.26
C GLU A 201 12.51 22.81 5.84
N ASN A 202 12.85 24.10 5.74
CA ASN A 202 14.14 24.67 6.15
C ASN A 202 15.39 24.02 5.49
N GLY A 203 15.20 23.21 4.44
CA GLY A 203 16.24 22.44 3.77
C GLY A 203 16.32 22.72 2.27
N ASN A 204 16.85 21.73 1.54
CA ASN A 204 16.98 21.79 0.09
C ASN A 204 15.65 21.48 -0.61
N THR A 205 15.52 21.93 -1.85
CA THR A 205 14.48 21.51 -2.78
C THR A 205 15.10 20.58 -3.81
N LEU A 206 14.58 19.36 -3.90
CA LEU A 206 15.02 18.33 -4.83
C LEU A 206 14.04 18.26 -6.00
N MET A 207 14.55 18.33 -7.23
CA MET A 207 13.75 18.28 -8.45
C MET A 207 14.14 17.05 -9.25
N PHE A 208 13.15 16.20 -9.50
CA PHE A 208 13.29 14.96 -10.24
C PHE A 208 12.58 15.05 -11.58
N THR A 209 13.18 14.48 -12.61
CA THR A 209 12.55 14.29 -13.91
C THR A 209 12.10 12.83 -14.02
N GLY A 210 10.84 12.64 -14.39
CA GLY A 210 10.18 11.34 -14.46
C GLY A 210 10.07 10.84 -15.89
N LYS A 211 10.50 9.60 -16.11
CA LYS A 211 10.19 8.82 -17.32
C LYS A 211 9.07 7.84 -17.00
N SER A 212 8.03 7.79 -17.84
CA SER A 212 6.90 6.89 -17.61
C SER A 212 7.33 5.43 -17.58
N ILE A 213 6.72 4.66 -16.68
CA ILE A 213 6.84 3.20 -16.66
C ILE A 213 5.96 2.66 -17.79
N ALA A 214 6.50 1.73 -18.59
CA ALA A 214 5.74 0.98 -19.56
C ALA A 214 5.07 -0.22 -18.88
N PHE A 215 3.75 -0.28 -18.93
CA PHE A 215 2.99 -1.36 -18.30
C PHE A 215 2.57 -2.41 -19.32
N LYS A 216 2.68 -3.68 -18.92
CA LYS A 216 1.99 -4.77 -19.61
C LYS A 216 0.51 -4.68 -19.25
N LYS A 217 -0.35 -4.80 -20.26
CA LYS A 217 -1.80 -4.88 -20.03
C LYS A 217 -2.10 -6.06 -19.09
N PRO A 218 -2.80 -5.83 -17.97
CA PRO A 218 -3.13 -6.91 -17.05
C PRO A 218 -4.03 -7.95 -17.69
N THR A 219 -3.86 -9.20 -17.28
CA THR A 219 -4.77 -10.29 -17.65
C THR A 219 -5.90 -10.42 -16.65
N GLY A 220 -7.13 -10.56 -17.15
CA GLY A 220 -8.33 -10.77 -16.33
C GLY A 220 -9.35 -9.64 -16.47
N LEU A 221 -10.31 -9.63 -15.56
CA LEU A 221 -11.33 -8.58 -15.50
C LEU A 221 -10.74 -7.26 -14.99
N PRO A 222 -11.30 -6.12 -15.41
CA PRO A 222 -10.77 -4.83 -15.00
C PRO A 222 -10.89 -4.62 -13.49
N ILE A 223 -9.83 -4.08 -12.89
CA ILE A 223 -9.77 -3.72 -11.47
C ILE A 223 -9.61 -2.21 -11.40
N ASP A 224 -10.52 -1.56 -10.68
CA ASP A 224 -10.39 -0.15 -10.32
C ASP A 224 -10.70 0.03 -8.83
N LYS A 225 -10.42 1.24 -8.34
CA LYS A 225 -10.70 1.64 -6.96
C LYS A 225 -12.16 1.41 -6.58
N ALA A 226 -13.09 1.80 -7.46
CA ALA A 226 -14.52 1.71 -7.19
C ALA A 226 -14.99 0.27 -7.00
N LEU A 227 -14.42 -0.68 -7.76
CA LEU A 227 -14.66 -2.10 -7.61
C LEU A 227 -14.11 -2.61 -6.27
N LEU A 228 -12.84 -2.30 -5.96
CA LEU A 228 -12.19 -2.75 -4.73
C LEU A 228 -12.94 -2.26 -3.48
N GLU A 229 -13.43 -1.01 -3.52
CA GLU A 229 -14.17 -0.38 -2.42
C GLU A 229 -15.63 -0.81 -2.35
N ARG A 230 -16.21 -1.39 -3.40
CA ARG A 230 -17.60 -1.86 -3.40
C ARG A 230 -17.81 -3.09 -2.51
N TYR A 231 -16.77 -3.90 -2.35
CA TYR A 231 -16.88 -5.19 -1.67
C TYR A 231 -16.01 -5.26 -0.41
N ASP A 232 -16.45 -6.08 0.54
CA ASP A 232 -15.56 -6.64 1.54
C ASP A 232 -14.98 -7.94 0.98
N TRP A 233 -13.76 -8.29 1.35
CA TRP A 233 -13.03 -9.40 0.74
C TRP A 233 -12.60 -10.39 1.82
N GLU A 234 -13.10 -11.61 1.79
CA GLU A 234 -12.73 -12.65 2.74
C GLU A 234 -11.61 -13.53 2.18
N LEU A 235 -10.59 -13.81 3.00
CA LEU A 235 -9.50 -14.69 2.61
C LEU A 235 -9.98 -16.15 2.57
N LYS A 236 -9.90 -16.77 1.40
CA LYS A 236 -10.25 -18.19 1.22
C LYS A 236 -9.05 -19.09 0.97
N SER A 237 -7.95 -18.53 0.50
CA SER A 237 -6.70 -19.26 0.35
C SER A 237 -5.50 -18.35 0.51
N ALA A 238 -4.45 -18.90 1.10
CA ALA A 238 -3.14 -18.29 1.30
C ALA A 238 -2.10 -19.39 1.25
N VAL A 239 -1.17 -19.29 0.30
CA VAL A 239 -0.12 -20.28 0.12
C VAL A 239 1.22 -19.60 -0.14
N ARG A 240 2.29 -20.20 0.40
CA ARG A 240 3.68 -19.93 0.01
C ARG A 240 4.02 -20.80 -1.19
N ASN A 241 4.43 -20.15 -2.28
CA ASN A 241 4.86 -20.85 -3.48
C ASN A 241 6.39 -20.96 -3.49
N THR A 242 6.90 -22.13 -3.87
CA THR A 242 8.31 -22.28 -4.26
C THR A 242 8.37 -22.37 -5.77
N PHE A 243 9.33 -21.67 -6.38
CA PHE A 243 9.52 -21.63 -7.82
C PHE A 243 10.81 -22.36 -8.22
N ASP A 244 10.83 -22.95 -9.42
CA ASP A 244 12.07 -23.38 -10.05
C ASP A 244 12.85 -22.19 -10.67
N GLY A 245 14.02 -22.48 -11.24
CA GLY A 245 14.86 -21.48 -11.90
C GLY A 245 14.24 -20.84 -13.16
N ASN A 246 13.11 -21.36 -13.65
CA ASN A 246 12.36 -20.82 -14.78
C ASN A 246 11.10 -20.05 -14.33
N GLY A 247 10.91 -19.86 -13.02
CA GLY A 247 9.75 -19.16 -12.46
C GLY A 247 8.47 -19.99 -12.41
N LYS A 248 8.54 -21.32 -12.59
CA LYS A 248 7.38 -22.21 -12.49
C LYS A 248 7.20 -22.68 -11.05
N VAL A 249 5.97 -22.65 -10.55
CA VAL A 249 5.65 -23.16 -9.20
C VAL A 249 5.90 -24.67 -9.13
N ILE A 250 6.78 -25.08 -8.20
CA ILE A 250 7.11 -26.49 -7.92
C ILE A 250 6.51 -27.01 -6.62
N SER A 251 6.19 -26.13 -5.68
CA SER A 251 5.47 -26.51 -4.46
C SER A 251 4.57 -25.38 -3.96
N ARG A 252 3.48 -25.76 -3.28
CA ARG A 252 2.53 -24.86 -2.64
C ARG A 252 2.32 -25.33 -1.21
N GLN A 253 2.63 -24.47 -0.24
CA GLN A 253 2.41 -24.76 1.18
C GLN A 253 1.37 -23.79 1.74
N SER A 254 0.32 -24.32 2.36
CA SER A 254 -0.69 -23.49 3.02
C SER A 254 -0.08 -22.65 4.14
N ILE A 255 -0.44 -21.37 4.19
CA ILE A 255 -0.15 -20.50 5.34
C ILE A 255 -1.21 -20.81 6.40
N GLY A 256 -1.04 -21.95 7.07
CA GLY A 256 -2.09 -22.59 7.87
C GLY A 256 -2.67 -21.73 9.00
N HIS A 257 -1.95 -20.71 9.47
CA HIS A 257 -2.44 -19.85 10.54
C HIS A 257 -3.71 -19.10 10.13
N PHE A 258 -3.88 -18.76 8.86
CA PHE A 258 -4.98 -17.91 8.42
C PHE A 258 -6.35 -18.61 8.35
N TYR A 259 -6.42 -19.91 8.62
CA TYR A 259 -7.66 -20.69 8.52
C TYR A 259 -8.15 -21.09 9.91
N HIS A 260 -8.54 -20.10 10.71
CA HIS A 260 -9.14 -20.33 12.01
C HIS A 260 -10.57 -19.77 12.03
N PRO A 261 -11.62 -20.58 12.29
CA PRO A 261 -13.01 -20.13 12.23
C PRO A 261 -13.32 -18.94 13.16
N GLU A 262 -12.63 -18.84 14.29
CA GLU A 262 -12.80 -17.74 15.25
C GLU A 262 -12.12 -16.43 14.83
N PHE A 263 -11.18 -16.50 13.87
CA PHE A 263 -10.37 -15.37 13.39
C PHE A 263 -10.32 -15.34 11.86
N PRO A 264 -11.47 -15.19 11.18
CA PRO A 264 -11.50 -15.08 9.73
C PRO A 264 -10.72 -13.82 9.29
N VAL A 265 -9.94 -13.96 8.22
CA VAL A 265 -9.15 -12.86 7.69
C VAL A 265 -9.94 -12.15 6.59
N SER A 266 -10.06 -10.83 6.70
CA SER A 266 -10.76 -9.97 5.75
C SER A 266 -9.86 -8.84 5.26
N LEU A 267 -10.16 -8.35 4.06
CA LEU A 267 -9.55 -7.22 3.38
C LEU A 267 -10.66 -6.25 2.97
N ARG A 268 -10.47 -4.97 3.28
CA ARG A 268 -11.39 -3.90 2.90
C ARG A 268 -10.60 -2.74 2.33
N PHE A 269 -11.08 -2.18 1.23
CA PHE A 269 -10.54 -0.94 0.67
C PHE A 269 -11.48 0.21 1.02
N ARG A 270 -10.91 1.35 1.39
CA ARG A 270 -11.66 2.59 1.60
C ARG A 270 -10.88 3.79 1.07
N GLY A 271 -11.61 4.68 0.39
CA GLY A 271 -11.13 5.99 0.01
C GLY A 271 -11.58 7.02 1.04
N TYR A 272 -10.68 7.92 1.40
CA TYR A 272 -10.95 9.16 2.11
C TYR A 272 -10.56 10.33 1.20
N ASP A 273 -10.85 11.55 1.62
CA ASP A 273 -10.61 12.76 0.82
C ASP A 273 -9.11 13.00 0.55
N ASP A 274 -8.25 12.51 1.45
CA ASP A 274 -6.81 12.71 1.48
C ASP A 274 -6.00 11.49 1.00
N SER A 275 -6.51 10.27 1.18
CA SER A 275 -5.77 9.04 0.87
C SER A 275 -6.69 7.83 0.70
N GLN A 276 -6.09 6.69 0.31
CA GLN A 276 -6.77 5.42 0.14
C GLN A 276 -6.12 4.39 1.05
N TYR A 277 -6.90 3.58 1.76
CA TYR A 277 -6.39 2.63 2.74
C TYR A 277 -6.89 1.21 2.46
N ALA A 278 -5.98 0.26 2.64
CA ALA A 278 -6.26 -1.16 2.69
C ALA A 278 -6.28 -1.59 4.17
N PHE A 279 -7.37 -2.23 4.57
CA PHE A 279 -7.59 -2.71 5.93
C PHE A 279 -7.62 -4.23 5.91
N PHE A 280 -6.62 -4.85 6.52
CA PHE A 280 -6.55 -6.28 6.73
C PHE A 280 -6.92 -6.57 8.18
N SER A 281 -7.81 -7.53 8.44
CA SER A 281 -8.24 -7.83 9.81
C SER A 281 -8.44 -9.30 10.03
N SER A 282 -8.05 -9.78 11.21
CA SER A 282 -8.27 -11.15 11.73
C SER A 282 -9.50 -11.24 12.64
N SER A 283 -10.46 -10.32 12.52
CA SER A 283 -11.61 -10.14 13.44
C SER A 283 -11.27 -9.80 14.90
N CYS A 284 -9.99 -9.69 15.25
CA CYS A 284 -9.57 -9.23 16.56
C CYS A 284 -8.81 -7.90 16.47
N ASN A 285 -7.67 -7.87 15.79
CA ASN A 285 -7.02 -6.63 15.39
C ASN A 285 -7.14 -6.34 13.88
N GLY A 286 -6.89 -5.08 13.55
CA GLY A 286 -6.72 -4.62 12.18
C GLY A 286 -5.30 -4.14 11.93
N ILE A 287 -4.76 -4.49 10.76
CA ILE A 287 -3.59 -3.88 10.16
C ILE A 287 -4.11 -2.99 9.04
N CYS A 288 -3.87 -1.68 9.15
CA CYS A 288 -4.29 -0.74 8.14
C CYS A 288 -3.10 0.02 7.55
N GLY A 289 -3.18 0.42 6.29
CA GLY A 289 -2.09 1.15 5.62
C GLY A 289 -2.54 1.81 4.32
N PRO A 290 -1.92 2.94 3.93
CA PRO A 290 -2.26 3.59 2.67
C PRO A 290 -1.90 2.67 1.50
N TYR A 291 -2.66 2.72 0.41
CA TYR A 291 -2.38 1.92 -0.77
C TYR A 291 -2.36 2.75 -2.06
N ILE A 292 -1.63 2.24 -3.04
CA ILE A 292 -1.61 2.72 -4.41
C ILE A 292 -1.95 1.54 -5.32
N LEU A 293 -3.01 1.67 -6.11
CA LEU A 293 -3.30 0.78 -7.23
C LEU A 293 -2.73 1.38 -8.52
N MET A 294 -1.74 0.72 -9.09
CA MET A 294 -1.12 1.06 -10.36
C MET A 294 -1.96 0.54 -11.54
N LYS A 295 -1.72 1.07 -12.75
CA LYS A 295 -2.49 0.73 -13.96
C LYS A 295 -2.28 -0.71 -14.43
N ASP A 296 -1.17 -1.34 -14.07
CA ASP A 296 -0.90 -2.76 -14.30
C ASP A 296 -1.47 -3.68 -13.22
N TYR A 297 -2.32 -3.15 -12.33
CA TYR A 297 -2.86 -3.84 -11.17
C TYR A 297 -1.81 -4.28 -10.14
N THR A 298 -0.63 -3.65 -10.16
CA THR A 298 0.26 -3.67 -9.01
C THR A 298 -0.39 -2.89 -7.87
N LEU A 299 -0.61 -3.58 -6.75
CA LEU A 299 -1.03 -3.02 -5.47
C LEU A 299 0.18 -2.83 -4.57
N LEU A 300 0.46 -1.58 -4.24
CA LEU A 300 1.43 -1.21 -3.20
C LEU A 300 0.65 -0.90 -1.92
N VAL A 301 1.07 -1.48 -0.80
CA VAL A 301 0.48 -1.20 0.52
C VAL A 301 1.58 -0.71 1.44
N GLY A 302 1.41 0.49 1.99
CA GLY A 302 2.30 1.07 2.97
C GLY A 302 2.05 0.54 4.38
N SER A 303 2.97 0.85 5.29
CA SER A 303 2.79 0.66 6.73
C SER A 303 1.75 1.62 7.28
N GLY A 304 0.93 1.16 8.21
CA GLY A 304 0.06 2.02 9.03
C GLY A 304 -0.21 1.39 10.40
N PRO A 305 -1.08 2.00 11.21
CA PRO A 305 -1.30 1.56 12.57
C PRO A 305 -1.91 0.16 12.62
N GLN A 306 -1.55 -0.57 13.67
CA GLN A 306 -2.13 -1.86 14.01
C GLN A 306 -2.72 -1.73 15.41
N THR A 307 -3.97 -2.16 15.61
CA THR A 307 -4.50 -2.29 16.97
C THR A 307 -3.78 -3.44 17.67
N MET A 308 -3.45 -3.27 18.94
CA MET A 308 -2.69 -4.27 19.71
C MET A 308 -3.52 -4.79 20.89
N MET A 309 -4.74 -5.26 20.62
CA MET A 309 -5.53 -5.98 21.62
C MET A 309 -4.99 -7.41 21.77
N GLY A 310 -5.03 -7.96 22.98
CA GLY A 310 -4.65 -9.35 23.21
C GLY A 310 -5.71 -10.31 22.68
N CYS A 311 -5.40 -11.05 21.61
CA CYS A 311 -6.34 -11.94 20.89
C CYS A 311 -6.11 -13.43 21.21
N GLY A 312 -5.43 -13.72 22.33
CA GLY A 312 -4.90 -15.04 22.61
C GLY A 312 -3.73 -15.43 21.69
N VAL A 313 -3.12 -16.59 21.95
CA VAL A 313 -1.92 -17.05 21.22
C VAL A 313 -2.20 -17.19 19.71
N THR A 314 -3.36 -17.75 19.36
CA THR A 314 -3.74 -17.99 17.96
C THR A 314 -4.00 -16.70 17.21
N GLY A 315 -4.85 -15.80 17.74
CA GLY A 315 -5.16 -14.52 17.10
C GLY A 315 -3.90 -13.66 16.91
N ASN A 316 -3.06 -13.55 17.94
CA ASN A 316 -1.80 -12.80 17.86
C ASN A 316 -0.84 -13.38 16.80
N ARG A 317 -0.80 -14.72 16.63
CA ARG A 317 0.03 -15.38 15.62
C ARG A 317 -0.45 -15.10 14.20
N ILE A 318 -1.77 -15.08 13.99
CA ILE A 318 -2.39 -14.72 12.71
C ILE A 318 -2.02 -13.29 12.33
N GLU A 319 -2.20 -12.36 13.27
CA GLU A 319 -1.94 -10.94 13.05
C GLU A 319 -0.47 -10.65 12.77
N ASN A 320 0.45 -11.30 13.50
CA ASN A 320 1.88 -11.13 13.26
C ASN A 320 2.28 -11.61 11.85
N GLU A 321 1.73 -12.72 11.37
CA GLU A 321 2.01 -13.18 10.01
C GLU A 321 1.34 -12.30 8.96
N LEU A 322 0.11 -11.83 9.20
CA LEU A 322 -0.59 -10.91 8.30
C LEU A 322 0.16 -9.58 8.20
N SER A 323 0.60 -9.02 9.32
CA SER A 323 1.34 -7.75 9.40
C SER A 323 2.65 -7.81 8.62
N LYS A 324 3.43 -8.91 8.77
CA LYS A 324 4.65 -9.13 7.98
C LYS A 324 4.38 -9.26 6.49
N LEU A 325 3.25 -9.84 6.11
CA LEU A 325 2.91 -10.09 4.72
C LEU A 325 2.46 -8.82 4.01
N VAL A 326 1.65 -7.99 4.66
CA VAL A 326 0.94 -6.88 3.99
C VAL A 326 1.59 -5.51 4.20
N SER A 327 2.35 -5.30 5.28
CA SER A 327 2.96 -4.01 5.58
C SER A 327 4.13 -3.72 4.64
N ASN A 328 4.15 -2.54 4.02
CA ASN A 328 5.17 -2.15 3.03
C ASN A 328 5.32 -3.19 1.91
N SER A 329 4.20 -3.74 1.44
CA SER A 329 4.17 -4.83 0.49
C SER A 329 3.92 -4.34 -0.95
N LYS A 330 4.41 -5.14 -1.90
CA LYS A 330 4.12 -5.03 -3.32
C LYS A 330 3.49 -6.35 -3.78
N SER A 331 2.39 -6.26 -4.50
CA SER A 331 1.68 -7.42 -5.03
C SER A 331 1.02 -7.11 -6.36
N THR A 332 0.72 -8.12 -7.17
CA THR A 332 -0.07 -7.99 -8.40
C THR A 332 -1.44 -8.61 -8.20
N LEU A 333 -2.48 -7.90 -8.63
CA LEU A 333 -3.86 -8.35 -8.54
C LEU A 333 -4.36 -8.92 -9.88
N SER A 334 -5.20 -9.94 -9.80
CA SER A 334 -5.99 -10.44 -10.92
C SER A 334 -7.41 -10.78 -10.46
N LEU A 335 -8.39 -10.41 -11.27
CA LEU A 335 -9.80 -10.59 -10.98
C LEU A 335 -10.43 -11.61 -11.93
N SER A 336 -11.20 -12.53 -11.37
CA SER A 336 -11.98 -13.52 -12.12
C SER A 336 -13.37 -13.69 -11.52
N LEU A 337 -14.34 -14.10 -12.33
CA LEU A 337 -15.65 -14.50 -11.81
C LEU A 337 -15.54 -15.83 -11.07
N GLN A 338 -16.29 -15.96 -9.97
CA GLN A 338 -16.49 -17.26 -9.36
C GLN A 338 -17.29 -18.15 -10.33
N PRO A 339 -16.96 -19.45 -10.45
CA PRO A 339 -17.78 -20.37 -11.22
C PRO A 339 -19.22 -20.29 -10.73
N SER A 340 -20.16 -19.99 -11.62
CA SER A 340 -21.58 -20.10 -11.32
C SER A 340 -21.86 -21.57 -11.03
N TYR A 341 -22.23 -21.88 -9.78
CA TYR A 341 -22.81 -23.18 -9.47
C TYR A 341 -24.06 -23.36 -10.34
N PRO A 342 -24.22 -24.48 -11.08
CA PRO A 342 -25.48 -24.80 -11.72
C PRO A 342 -26.55 -24.97 -10.64
N SER A 343 -27.45 -23.99 -10.57
CA SER A 343 -28.79 -23.91 -9.97
C SER A 343 -29.23 -24.95 -8.92
N GLU A 344 -29.70 -24.47 -7.76
CA GLU A 344 -30.98 -24.91 -7.15
C GLU A 344 -31.41 -24.08 -5.91
N ALA A 345 -31.10 -22.78 -5.87
CA ALA A 345 -31.72 -21.86 -4.91
C ALA A 345 -31.43 -20.42 -5.31
N GLN A 346 -31.83 -19.99 -6.50
CA GLN A 346 -32.06 -18.57 -6.72
C GLN A 346 -33.29 -18.19 -5.90
N SER A 347 -33.08 -17.96 -4.61
CA SER A 347 -34.04 -17.22 -3.80
C SER A 347 -34.26 -15.89 -4.53
N LYS A 348 -35.52 -15.49 -4.68
CA LYS A 348 -35.95 -14.30 -5.43
C LYS A 348 -35.41 -12.97 -4.88
N ASN A 349 -34.46 -13.02 -3.94
CA ASN A 349 -33.82 -11.88 -3.27
C ASN A 349 -32.28 -11.89 -3.45
N GLN A 350 -31.73 -12.72 -4.35
CA GLN A 350 -30.29 -12.67 -4.64
C GLN A 350 -30.00 -11.38 -5.42
N THR A 351 -29.50 -10.37 -4.70
CA THR A 351 -29.07 -9.08 -5.25
C THR A 351 -28.09 -9.30 -6.41
N ASP A 352 -28.29 -8.56 -7.51
CA ASP A 352 -27.65 -8.65 -8.84
C ASP A 352 -26.11 -8.43 -8.88
N PHE A 353 -25.39 -8.66 -7.79
CA PHE A 353 -23.95 -8.42 -7.72
C PHE A 353 -23.13 -9.65 -8.14
N PRO A 354 -22.17 -9.51 -9.08
CA PRO A 354 -21.31 -10.60 -9.47
C PRO A 354 -20.41 -11.05 -8.31
N ARG A 355 -20.16 -12.37 -8.25
CA ARG A 355 -19.20 -12.97 -7.32
C ARG A 355 -17.83 -13.09 -8.00
N TYR A 356 -16.80 -12.61 -7.33
CA TYR A 356 -15.42 -12.52 -7.81
C TYR A 356 -14.46 -13.29 -6.92
N ASN A 357 -13.38 -13.79 -7.53
CA ASN A 357 -12.14 -14.12 -6.86
C ASN A 357 -11.10 -13.05 -7.22
N LEU A 358 -10.54 -12.40 -6.20
CA LEU A 358 -9.38 -11.53 -6.32
C LEU A 358 -8.14 -12.32 -5.92
N LEU A 359 -7.30 -12.65 -6.90
CA LEU A 359 -6.00 -13.25 -6.67
C LEU A 359 -4.98 -12.13 -6.43
N GLN A 360 -4.29 -12.18 -5.30
CA GLN A 360 -3.17 -11.31 -4.97
C GLN A 360 -1.89 -12.13 -4.92
N THR A 361 -0.93 -11.77 -5.77
CA THR A 361 0.39 -12.43 -5.83
C THR A 361 1.43 -11.48 -5.26
N MET A 362 2.01 -11.82 -4.12
CA MET A 362 3.01 -11.02 -3.43
C MET A 362 4.34 -11.07 -4.18
N ALA A 363 5.12 -9.98 -4.14
CA ALA A 363 6.47 -9.95 -4.71
C ALA A 363 7.42 -10.99 -4.07
N SER A 364 7.15 -11.37 -2.82
CA SER A 364 7.83 -12.44 -2.08
C SER A 364 7.42 -13.85 -2.51
N GLY A 365 6.39 -14.00 -3.35
CA GLY A 365 5.97 -15.27 -3.95
C GLY A 365 4.71 -15.90 -3.33
N GLU A 366 4.22 -15.43 -2.19
CA GLU A 366 2.93 -15.86 -1.65
C GLU A 366 1.77 -15.50 -2.58
N THR A 367 0.74 -16.34 -2.60
CA THR A 367 -0.53 -16.04 -3.28
C THR A 367 -1.68 -16.12 -2.31
N LEU A 368 -2.52 -15.09 -2.33
CA LEU A 368 -3.74 -14.96 -1.53
C LEU A 368 -4.95 -14.92 -2.48
N VAL A 369 -6.00 -15.66 -2.15
CA VAL A 369 -7.26 -15.66 -2.88
C VAL A 369 -8.33 -15.09 -1.97
N TRP A 370 -8.89 -13.97 -2.39
CA TRP A 370 -9.96 -13.28 -1.70
C TRP A 370 -11.28 -13.45 -2.45
N GLN A 371 -12.37 -13.70 -1.73
CA GLN A 371 -13.72 -13.74 -2.28
C GLN A 371 -14.51 -12.53 -1.82
N ASN A 372 -15.24 -11.91 -2.74
CA ASN A 372 -16.06 -10.76 -2.36
C ASN A 372 -17.30 -11.19 -1.57
N GLU A 373 -17.58 -10.40 -0.54
CA GLU A 373 -18.85 -10.33 0.16
C GLU A 373 -19.48 -8.97 -0.14
N ILE A 374 -20.80 -8.96 -0.32
CA ILE A 374 -21.52 -7.70 -0.50
C ILE A 374 -21.47 -6.97 0.84
N LYS A 375 -21.01 -5.72 0.83
CA LYS A 375 -21.12 -4.85 2.00
C LYS A 375 -22.59 -4.73 2.35
N GLU A 376 -22.99 -5.24 3.50
CA GLU A 376 -24.26 -4.85 4.09
C GLU A 376 -24.17 -3.33 4.32
N THR A 377 -25.03 -2.57 3.65
CA THR A 377 -25.13 -1.12 3.89
C THR A 377 -25.40 -0.89 5.37
N PRO A 378 -24.63 -0.02 6.05
CA PRO A 378 -24.95 0.42 7.42
C PRO A 378 -26.35 1.03 7.53
#